data_AF-A0A2G6GKI5-F1
#
_entry.id   AF-A0A2G6GKI5-F1
#
_cell.length_a   1.000
_cell.length_b   1.000
_cell.length_c   1.000
_cell.angle_alpha   90.00
_cell.angle_beta   90.00
_cell.angle_gamma   90.00
#
_symmetry.space_group_name_H-M   'P 1'
#
loop_
_entity.id
_entity.type
_entity.pdbx_description
1 polymer ?
#
loop_
_entity_poly.entity_id
_entity_poly.type
_entity_poly.pdbx_seq_one_letter_code
_entity_poly.pdbx_strand_id
1 'polypeptide(L)'
;MQITNNISSSYNQINLVKKTKETAKTSFASMLENNIEKTEKKEEMGKYVTYLDKFNIFDSFSAEDRKIFRKILRDDKLTLSEIDSLSYEQAERFRSIGIAPGTFLSEEQFNNCPILTSSNQVKDMLDSTRKTNNKTFNEALYRTAREIKDDHDRSEILGEAQLQISTLLSNSGKSSGVNQWDWDYDNMNIDFSKFLNDIISKYEELIANPPNKNPQFIKQQQKKLDGYNIILKHFNDIKNENTRYA
;
A
#
# COMPACT_ATOMS: atom_id res chain seq x y z
N MET A 1 -16.08 59.32 77.12
CA MET A 1 -16.64 58.89 75.82
C MET A 1 -15.61 58.02 75.12
N GLN A 2 -16.00 56.81 74.76
CA GLN A 2 -15.29 55.79 73.97
C GLN A 2 -15.17 56.32 72.50
N ILE A 3 -14.21 56.01 71.62
CA ILE A 3 -13.83 54.74 70.95
C ILE A 3 -12.52 55.07 70.15
N THR A 4 -11.33 54.50 70.42
CA THR A 4 -10.61 53.36 69.74
C THR A 4 -10.42 53.48 68.21
N ASN A 5 -9.33 53.11 67.53
CA ASN A 5 -8.16 52.20 67.71
C ASN A 5 -7.04 52.61 66.71
N ASN A 6 -5.76 52.68 67.09
CA ASN A 6 -4.67 51.66 66.94
C ASN A 6 -4.35 51.26 65.48
N ILE A 7 -3.11 51.20 64.96
CA ILE A 7 -1.75 51.08 65.53
C ILE A 7 -0.68 51.49 64.48
N SER A 8 0.41 52.06 65.02
CA SER A 8 1.83 52.25 64.60
C SER A 8 2.48 51.14 63.72
N SER A 9 3.59 51.25 62.98
CA SER A 9 4.81 52.09 63.02
C SER A 9 5.74 51.79 61.81
N SER A 10 6.42 52.84 61.30
CA SER A 10 7.83 52.99 60.84
C SER A 10 8.78 51.79 60.62
N TYR A 11 9.87 51.85 59.85
CA TYR A 11 10.40 52.60 58.68
C TYR A 11 11.83 52.01 58.44
N ASN A 12 12.22 51.82 57.18
CA ASN A 12 13.57 51.75 56.54
C ASN A 12 14.81 51.06 57.18
N GLN A 13 15.46 50.14 56.42
CA GLN A 13 16.75 50.36 55.69
C GLN A 13 17.28 49.07 55.00
N ILE A 14 18.14 49.29 53.99
CA ILE A 14 18.71 48.38 52.96
C ILE A 14 19.84 47.49 53.51
N ASN A 15 19.97 46.23 53.03
CA ASN A 15 21.26 45.57 52.69
C ASN A 15 21.12 44.21 51.98
N LEU A 16 21.98 43.98 50.97
CA LEU A 16 22.16 42.74 50.18
C LEU A 16 22.88 41.63 50.97
N VAL A 17 22.30 40.42 51.04
CA VAL A 17 23.05 39.13 51.12
C VAL A 17 22.25 38.01 50.43
N LYS A 18 22.97 37.19 49.65
CA LYS A 18 22.53 36.01 48.89
C LYS A 18 21.65 35.04 49.69
N LYS A 19 20.57 34.58 49.06
CA LYS A 19 20.06 33.21 49.21
C LYS A 19 19.64 32.70 47.85
N THR A 20 20.46 31.82 47.26
CA THR A 20 20.01 30.85 46.28
C THR A 20 18.87 30.08 46.95
N LYS A 21 17.62 30.44 46.65
CA LYS A 21 16.51 29.55 46.97
C LYS A 21 16.63 28.41 45.96
N GLU A 22 17.19 27.29 46.40
CA GLU A 22 16.74 26.00 45.90
C GLU A 22 15.22 26.00 46.05
N THR A 23 14.51 26.25 44.95
CA THR A 23 13.11 25.88 44.84
C THR A 23 13.09 24.37 44.95
N ALA A 24 12.86 23.87 46.17
CA ALA A 24 12.46 22.49 46.37
C ALA A 24 11.27 22.25 45.44
N LYS A 25 11.50 21.53 44.33
CA LYS A 25 10.42 21.04 43.48
C LYS A 25 9.51 20.26 44.41
N THR A 26 8.29 20.75 44.60
CA THR A 26 7.28 20.02 45.36
C THR A 26 7.07 18.68 44.67
N SER A 27 6.85 17.62 45.44
CA SER A 27 6.53 16.28 44.90
C SER A 27 5.41 16.32 43.85
N PHE A 28 4.52 17.32 43.95
CA PHE A 28 3.49 17.59 42.96
C PHE A 28 4.02 18.17 41.64
N ALA A 29 4.98 19.10 41.67
CA ALA A 29 5.59 19.68 40.46
C ALA A 29 6.44 18.64 39.70
N SER A 30 7.15 17.76 40.40
CA SER A 30 7.89 16.67 39.75
C SER A 30 6.95 15.58 39.20
N MET A 31 5.79 15.35 39.83
CA MET A 31 4.75 14.49 39.27
C MET A 31 4.11 15.09 38.02
N LEU A 32 3.93 16.41 37.97
CA LEU A 32 3.39 17.10 36.80
C LEU A 32 4.37 17.05 35.62
N GLU A 33 5.67 17.33 35.85
CA GLU A 33 6.72 17.21 34.82
C GLU A 33 6.92 15.75 34.36
N ASN A 34 6.92 14.77 35.28
CA ASN A 34 6.99 13.35 34.92
C ASN A 34 5.76 12.84 34.14
N ASN A 35 4.61 13.52 34.25
CA ASN A 35 3.41 13.22 33.47
C ASN A 35 3.42 13.91 32.10
N ILE A 36 4.10 15.05 31.97
CA ILE A 36 4.27 15.76 30.70
C ILE A 36 5.30 15.04 29.81
N GLU A 37 6.39 14.52 30.38
CA GLU A 37 7.40 13.72 29.63
C GLU A 37 6.95 12.28 29.32
N LYS A 38 5.82 11.81 29.88
CA LYS A 38 5.23 10.49 29.61
C LYS A 38 3.91 10.53 28.83
N THR A 39 3.57 11.65 28.22
CA THR A 39 2.45 11.76 27.28
C THR A 39 2.87 12.13 25.86
N GLU A 40 4.04 11.69 25.41
CA GLU A 40 4.04 11.07 24.09
C GLU A 40 3.18 9.82 24.22
N LYS A 41 1.88 9.94 23.90
CA LYS A 41 1.06 8.76 23.65
C LYS A 41 1.87 7.91 22.68
N LYS A 42 2.47 6.82 23.17
CA LYS A 42 2.98 5.77 22.31
C LYS A 42 1.81 5.45 21.40
N GLU A 43 1.85 5.90 20.15
CA GLU A 43 0.75 5.67 19.23
C GLU A 43 0.52 4.16 19.24
N GLU A 44 -0.71 3.75 19.54
CA GLU A 44 -1.03 2.34 19.66
C GLU A 44 -0.86 1.74 18.27
N MET A 45 0.20 0.96 18.10
CA MET A 45 0.55 0.34 16.83
C MET A 45 -0.28 -0.92 16.66
N GLY A 46 -0.87 -1.08 15.47
CA GLY A 46 -1.61 -2.28 15.08
C GLY A 46 -0.82 -3.56 15.30
N LYS A 47 -1.56 -4.66 15.42
CA LYS A 47 -0.99 -5.99 15.65
C LYS A 47 -0.04 -6.37 14.52
N TYR A 48 -0.36 -5.98 13.29
CA TYR A 48 0.41 -6.30 12.10
C TYR A 48 1.75 -5.57 12.10
N VAL A 49 1.80 -4.26 12.39
CA VAL A 49 3.07 -3.52 12.52
C VAL A 49 3.93 -4.12 13.62
N THR A 50 3.33 -4.44 14.77
CA THR A 50 4.05 -5.08 15.88
C THR A 50 4.60 -6.45 15.50
N TYR A 51 3.87 -7.22 14.69
CA TYR A 51 4.32 -8.51 14.17
C TYR A 51 5.51 -8.33 13.20
N LEU A 52 5.44 -7.40 12.25
CA LEU A 52 6.52 -7.11 11.31
C LEU A 52 7.81 -6.66 12.01
N ASP A 53 7.67 -5.89 13.09
CA ASP A 53 8.81 -5.41 13.88
C ASP A 53 9.59 -6.55 14.55
N LYS A 54 8.93 -7.65 14.93
CA LYS A 54 9.62 -8.83 15.50
C LYS A 54 10.59 -9.49 14.51
N PHE A 55 10.36 -9.30 13.22
CA PHE A 55 11.16 -9.88 12.14
C PHE A 55 12.00 -8.84 11.41
N ASN A 56 12.10 -7.60 11.94
CA ASN A 56 12.88 -6.52 11.35
C ASN A 56 12.55 -6.25 9.87
N ILE A 57 11.29 -6.49 9.44
CA ILE A 57 10.90 -6.37 8.02
C ILE A 57 11.13 -4.95 7.50
N PHE A 58 10.91 -3.94 8.35
CA PHE A 58 11.09 -2.54 8.03
C PHE A 58 12.55 -2.11 7.79
N ASP A 59 13.53 -2.95 8.16
CA ASP A 59 14.96 -2.63 8.00
C ASP A 59 15.46 -2.70 6.56
N SER A 60 14.72 -3.38 5.69
CA SER A 60 14.98 -3.42 4.26
C SER A 60 14.54 -2.16 3.50
N PHE A 61 13.79 -1.25 4.14
CA PHE A 61 13.22 -0.07 3.49
C PHE A 61 13.94 1.22 3.87
N SER A 62 13.83 2.22 2.99
CA SER A 62 14.28 3.58 3.26
C SER A 62 13.57 4.19 4.48
N ALA A 63 14.17 5.19 5.12
CA ALA A 63 13.56 5.86 6.27
C ALA A 63 12.19 6.48 5.94
N GLU A 64 12.04 6.99 4.71
CA GLU A 64 10.79 7.58 4.23
C GLU A 64 9.72 6.51 4.00
N ASP A 65 10.06 5.45 3.25
CA ASP A 65 9.13 4.34 2.99
C ASP A 65 8.70 3.67 4.31
N ARG A 66 9.64 3.45 5.23
CA ARG A 66 9.37 2.92 6.58
C ARG A 66 8.30 3.75 7.31
N LYS A 67 8.43 5.08 7.27
CA LYS A 67 7.50 6.00 7.92
C LYS A 67 6.11 5.91 7.28
N ILE A 68 6.04 5.94 5.96
CA ILE A 68 4.78 5.84 5.20
C ILE A 68 4.10 4.49 5.46
N PHE A 69 4.83 3.39 5.33
CA PHE A 69 4.28 2.04 5.45
C PHE A 69 3.80 1.73 6.86
N ARG A 70 4.54 2.18 7.89
CA ARG A 70 4.07 2.08 9.29
C ARG A 70 2.79 2.86 9.53
N LYS A 71 2.65 4.04 8.92
CA LYS A 71 1.43 4.84 9.01
C LYS A 71 0.23 4.13 8.39
N ILE A 72 0.40 3.55 7.20
CA ILE A 72 -0.65 2.80 6.49
C ILE A 72 -1.07 1.54 7.26
N LEU A 73 -0.12 0.83 7.87
CA LEU A 73 -0.40 -0.44 8.56
C LEU A 73 -0.87 -0.26 10.00
N ARG A 74 -1.00 0.98 10.48
CA ARG A 74 -1.17 1.29 11.91
C ARG A 74 -2.45 0.71 12.51
N ASP A 75 -3.53 0.60 11.75
CA ASP A 75 -4.85 0.17 12.24
C ASP A 75 -5.27 -1.23 11.74
N ASP A 76 -4.31 -2.02 11.24
CA ASP A 76 -4.54 -3.37 10.67
C ASP A 76 -5.57 -3.40 9.52
N LYS A 77 -5.79 -2.26 8.85
CA LYS A 77 -6.70 -2.12 7.71
C LYS A 77 -6.09 -1.27 6.61
N LEU A 78 -6.12 -1.76 5.38
CA LEU A 78 -5.73 -0.98 4.21
C LEU A 78 -6.95 -0.28 3.61
N THR A 79 -6.87 1.05 3.51
CA THR A 79 -7.85 1.83 2.78
C THR A 79 -7.40 2.09 1.34
N LEU A 80 -8.38 2.30 0.45
CA LEU A 80 -8.08 2.69 -0.93
C LEU A 80 -7.28 4.00 -0.96
N SER A 81 -7.67 5.00 -0.16
CA SER A 81 -6.98 6.30 -0.10
C SER A 81 -5.51 6.20 0.30
N GLU A 82 -5.16 5.28 1.19
CA GLU A 82 -3.77 5.08 1.61
C GLU A 82 -2.93 4.48 0.48
N ILE A 83 -3.44 3.43 -0.17
CA ILE A 83 -2.72 2.79 -1.27
C ILE A 83 -2.68 3.71 -2.51
N ASP A 84 -3.75 4.46 -2.78
CA ASP A 84 -3.83 5.42 -3.88
C ASP A 84 -2.86 6.60 -3.73
N SER A 85 -2.42 6.88 -2.50
CA SER A 85 -1.42 7.90 -2.20
C SER A 85 0.02 7.47 -2.49
N LEU A 86 0.26 6.18 -2.70
CA LEU A 86 1.59 5.65 -3.01
C LEU A 86 1.90 5.85 -4.50
N SER A 87 3.15 6.17 -4.81
CA SER A 87 3.69 5.96 -6.16
C SER A 87 3.66 4.45 -6.51
N TYR A 88 3.73 4.14 -7.80
CA TYR A 88 3.79 2.73 -8.23
C TYR A 88 4.94 1.98 -7.58
N GLU A 89 6.14 2.57 -7.54
CA GLU A 89 7.32 1.99 -6.91
C GLU A 89 7.14 1.78 -5.40
N GLN A 90 6.45 2.70 -4.73
CA GLN A 90 6.12 2.54 -3.32
C GLN A 90 5.09 1.44 -3.09
N ALA A 91 4.08 1.33 -3.95
CA ALA A 91 3.08 0.26 -3.89
C ALA A 91 3.72 -1.11 -4.14
N GLU A 92 4.66 -1.22 -5.08
CA GLU A 92 5.44 -2.42 -5.36
C GLU A 92 6.30 -2.84 -4.16
N ARG A 93 7.01 -1.88 -3.54
CA ARG A 93 7.76 -2.12 -2.30
C ARG A 93 6.84 -2.44 -1.12
N PHE A 94 5.70 -1.77 -1.01
CA PHE A 94 4.72 -2.06 0.03
C PHE A 94 4.17 -3.49 -0.10
N ARG A 95 3.91 -3.96 -1.33
CA ARG A 95 3.47 -5.33 -1.61
C ARG A 95 4.47 -6.38 -1.11
N SER A 96 5.76 -6.05 -1.01
CA SER A 96 6.79 -6.96 -0.49
C SER A 96 6.78 -7.11 1.03
N ILE A 97 6.05 -6.25 1.77
CA ILE A 97 5.84 -6.38 3.22
C ILE A 97 4.96 -7.60 3.55
N GLY A 98 4.26 -8.13 2.56
CA GLY A 98 3.65 -9.45 2.62
C GLY A 98 2.22 -9.45 3.10
N ILE A 99 1.28 -9.14 2.20
CA ILE A 99 -0.11 -9.62 2.32
C ILE A 99 -0.11 -11.15 2.01
N ALA A 100 0.47 -11.92 2.94
CA ALA A 100 0.51 -13.40 3.09
C ALA A 100 1.13 -14.25 1.94
N PRO A 101 1.22 -15.59 2.13
CA PRO A 101 2.37 -16.37 2.57
C PRO A 101 3.07 -17.06 1.39
N GLY A 102 4.39 -16.99 1.31
CA GLY A 102 5.09 -17.69 0.22
C GLY A 102 6.61 -17.68 0.35
N THR A 103 7.15 -16.75 1.12
CA THR A 103 8.58 -16.66 1.34
C THR A 103 8.85 -16.58 2.84
N PHE A 104 9.20 -17.74 3.40
CA PHE A 104 9.89 -17.92 4.69
C PHE A 104 9.20 -17.41 5.95
N LEU A 105 7.95 -17.83 6.15
CA LEU A 105 7.40 -17.92 7.50
C LEU A 105 7.44 -19.40 7.91
N SER A 106 8.09 -19.74 9.02
CA SER A 106 7.86 -21.01 9.70
C SER A 106 6.35 -21.18 9.92
N GLU A 107 5.89 -22.42 10.11
CA GLU A 107 4.48 -22.69 10.40
C GLU A 107 3.96 -21.84 11.57
N GLU A 108 4.81 -21.65 12.59
CA GLU A 108 4.54 -20.76 13.72
C GLU A 108 4.40 -19.28 13.30
N GLN A 109 5.30 -18.77 12.46
CA GLN A 109 5.22 -17.41 11.96
C GLN A 109 3.95 -17.20 11.13
N PHE A 110 3.58 -18.17 10.28
CA PHE A 110 2.38 -18.12 9.47
C PHE A 110 1.11 -18.13 10.35
N ASN A 111 1.01 -19.05 11.29
CA ASN A 111 -0.15 -19.20 12.18
C ASN A 111 -0.35 -17.99 13.10
N ASN A 112 0.73 -17.25 13.41
CA ASN A 112 0.69 -16.07 14.26
C ASN A 112 0.61 -14.74 13.48
N CYS A 113 0.53 -14.78 12.14
CA CYS A 113 0.43 -13.57 11.32
C CYS A 113 -0.94 -12.90 11.53
N PRO A 114 -1.00 -11.63 11.98
CA PRO A 114 -2.26 -10.92 12.12
C PRO A 114 -2.94 -10.72 10.77
N ILE A 115 -4.27 -10.77 10.76
CA ILE A 115 -5.05 -10.52 9.55
C ILE A 115 -5.01 -9.03 9.24
N LEU A 116 -4.50 -8.69 8.05
CA LEU A 116 -4.61 -7.35 7.47
C LEU A 116 -5.84 -7.30 6.56
N THR A 117 -6.80 -6.43 6.87
CA THR A 117 -8.05 -6.34 6.11
C THR A 117 -7.98 -5.31 4.99
N SER A 118 -8.64 -5.56 3.86
CA SER A 118 -8.65 -4.64 2.71
C SER A 118 -9.82 -4.92 1.77
N SER A 119 -10.16 -3.94 0.93
CA SER A 119 -11.11 -4.11 -0.17
C SER A 119 -10.51 -4.94 -1.30
N ASN A 120 -11.36 -5.51 -2.18
CA ASN A 120 -10.90 -6.24 -3.35
C ASN A 120 -10.04 -5.33 -4.25
N GLN A 121 -10.45 -4.07 -4.44
CA GLN A 121 -9.69 -3.13 -5.26
C GLN A 121 -8.27 -2.90 -4.74
N VAL A 122 -8.10 -2.76 -3.43
CA VAL A 122 -6.76 -2.63 -2.82
C VAL A 122 -5.92 -3.87 -3.10
N LYS A 123 -6.50 -5.08 -3.00
CA LYS A 123 -5.80 -6.32 -3.30
C LYS A 123 -5.41 -6.40 -4.77
N ASP A 124 -6.35 -6.12 -5.67
CA ASP A 124 -6.14 -6.14 -7.12
C ASP A 124 -5.04 -5.15 -7.54
N MET A 125 -5.02 -3.95 -6.97
CA MET A 125 -3.96 -2.97 -7.18
C MET A 125 -2.61 -3.53 -6.71
N LEU A 126 -2.50 -3.94 -5.46
CA LEU A 126 -1.24 -4.41 -4.89
C LEU A 126 -0.71 -5.67 -5.59
N ASP A 127 -1.57 -6.63 -5.95
CA ASP A 127 -1.17 -7.83 -6.68
C ASP A 127 -0.74 -7.54 -8.12
N SER A 128 -1.25 -6.48 -8.75
CA SER A 128 -0.87 -6.08 -10.11
C SER A 128 0.59 -5.61 -10.21
N THR A 129 1.18 -5.13 -9.12
CA THR A 129 2.56 -4.61 -9.10
C THR A 129 3.64 -5.64 -9.44
N ARG A 130 3.35 -6.94 -9.30
CA ARG A 130 4.34 -8.02 -9.47
C ARG A 130 3.78 -9.24 -10.22
N LYS A 131 2.91 -9.03 -11.22
CA LYS A 131 2.31 -10.12 -12.01
C LYS A 131 3.28 -10.73 -13.04
N THR A 132 4.16 -9.93 -13.61
CA THR A 132 5.06 -10.30 -14.71
C THR A 132 6.44 -9.68 -14.52
N ASN A 133 7.48 -10.15 -15.20
CA ASN A 133 8.79 -9.48 -15.17
C ASN A 133 8.86 -8.15 -15.94
N ASN A 134 7.77 -7.70 -16.55
CA ASN A 134 7.71 -6.44 -17.25
C ASN A 134 7.10 -5.35 -16.36
N LYS A 135 7.96 -4.47 -15.83
CA LYS A 135 7.54 -3.38 -14.94
C LYS A 135 6.48 -2.47 -15.57
N THR A 136 6.65 -2.09 -16.83
CA THR A 136 5.70 -1.25 -17.57
C THR A 136 4.32 -1.90 -17.66
N PHE A 137 4.27 -3.20 -17.91
CA PHE A 137 3.02 -3.95 -17.98
C PHE A 137 2.36 -4.09 -16.60
N ASN A 138 3.13 -4.41 -15.55
CA ASN A 138 2.61 -4.47 -14.18
C ASN A 138 2.04 -3.10 -13.73
N GLU A 139 2.72 -2.00 -14.07
CA GLU A 139 2.21 -0.67 -13.79
C GLU A 139 0.93 -0.36 -14.59
N ALA A 140 0.84 -0.80 -15.84
CA ALA A 140 -0.40 -0.68 -16.61
C ALA A 140 -1.56 -1.46 -15.96
N LEU A 141 -1.30 -2.68 -15.45
CA LEU A 141 -2.29 -3.44 -14.68
C LEU A 141 -2.67 -2.73 -13.38
N TYR A 142 -1.71 -2.15 -12.66
CA TYR A 142 -1.95 -1.35 -11.45
C TYR A 142 -2.85 -0.14 -11.73
N ARG A 143 -2.54 0.65 -12.77
CA ARG A 143 -3.35 1.80 -13.19
C ARG A 143 -4.75 1.36 -13.65
N THR A 144 -4.86 0.21 -14.30
CA THR A 144 -6.16 -0.38 -14.69
C THR A 144 -6.98 -0.79 -13.46
N ALA A 145 -6.37 -1.46 -12.48
CA ALA A 145 -7.02 -1.85 -11.23
C ALA A 145 -7.50 -0.63 -10.42
N ARG A 146 -6.74 0.46 -10.49
CA ARG A 146 -7.09 1.76 -9.93
C ARG A 146 -8.29 2.39 -10.65
N GLU A 147 -8.38 2.29 -11.97
CA GLU A 147 -9.43 2.93 -12.78
C GLU A 147 -10.78 2.21 -12.70
N ILE A 148 -10.80 0.87 -12.84
CA ILE A 148 -12.04 0.07 -12.89
C ILE A 148 -12.61 -0.10 -11.47
N LYS A 149 -13.71 0.61 -11.17
CA LYS A 149 -14.30 0.63 -9.82
C LYS A 149 -15.19 -0.57 -9.52
N ASP A 150 -15.84 -1.14 -10.53
CA ASP A 150 -16.66 -2.33 -10.35
C ASP A 150 -15.76 -3.55 -10.06
N ASP A 151 -16.03 -4.24 -8.95
CA ASP A 151 -15.23 -5.38 -8.49
C ASP A 151 -15.26 -6.55 -9.46
N HIS A 152 -16.42 -6.81 -10.07
CA HIS A 152 -16.59 -7.94 -10.97
C HIS A 152 -15.87 -7.70 -12.29
N ASP A 153 -16.13 -6.54 -12.92
CA ASP A 153 -15.48 -6.17 -14.19
C ASP A 153 -13.96 -6.09 -14.00
N ARG A 154 -13.46 -5.51 -12.91
CA ARG A 154 -12.01 -5.44 -12.63
C ARG A 154 -11.40 -6.83 -12.46
N SER A 155 -12.02 -7.69 -11.65
CA SER A 155 -11.52 -9.05 -11.40
C SER A 155 -11.54 -9.90 -12.67
N GLU A 156 -12.57 -9.77 -13.50
CA GLU A 156 -12.67 -10.48 -14.79
C GLU A 156 -11.54 -10.08 -15.73
N ILE A 157 -11.27 -8.78 -15.90
CA ILE A 157 -10.22 -8.29 -16.79
C ILE A 157 -8.83 -8.71 -16.30
N LEU A 158 -8.50 -8.49 -15.03
CA LEU A 158 -7.18 -8.83 -14.48
C LEU A 158 -6.96 -10.34 -14.43
N GLY A 159 -7.98 -11.11 -14.05
CA GLY A 159 -7.95 -12.57 -14.04
C GLY A 159 -7.79 -13.16 -15.44
N GLU A 160 -8.47 -12.58 -16.43
CA GLU A 160 -8.31 -13.00 -17.82
C GLU A 160 -6.92 -12.67 -18.36
N ALA A 161 -6.37 -11.48 -18.08
CA ALA A 161 -5.01 -11.14 -18.47
C ALA A 161 -4.00 -12.16 -17.92
N GLN A 162 -4.13 -12.54 -16.64
CA GLN A 162 -3.31 -13.58 -16.02
C GLN A 162 -3.49 -14.95 -16.70
N LEU A 163 -4.73 -15.32 -17.06
CA LEU A 163 -5.02 -16.56 -17.76
C LEU A 163 -4.40 -16.58 -19.16
N GLN A 164 -4.53 -15.50 -19.94
CA GLN A 164 -3.95 -15.41 -21.29
C GLN A 164 -2.41 -15.49 -21.25
N ILE A 165 -1.77 -14.85 -20.27
CA ILE A 165 -0.33 -14.98 -20.03
C ILE A 165 0.03 -16.44 -19.70
N SER A 166 -0.74 -17.09 -18.83
CA SER A 166 -0.54 -18.51 -18.48
C SER A 166 -0.62 -19.41 -19.70
N THR A 167 -1.62 -19.20 -20.55
CA THR A 167 -1.80 -19.95 -21.79
C THR A 167 -0.63 -19.73 -22.75
N LEU A 168 -0.17 -18.48 -22.91
CA LEU A 168 0.97 -18.17 -23.78
C LEU A 168 2.25 -18.87 -23.32
N LEU A 169 2.52 -18.87 -22.01
CA LEU A 169 3.67 -19.57 -21.44
C LEU A 169 3.55 -21.10 -21.58
N SER A 170 2.37 -21.64 -21.31
CA SER A 170 2.07 -23.08 -21.46
C SER A 170 2.33 -23.55 -22.91
N ASN A 171 1.83 -22.79 -23.89
CA ASN A 171 2.01 -23.10 -25.31
C ASN A 171 3.46 -22.96 -25.78
N SER A 172 4.29 -22.21 -25.05
CA SER A 172 5.73 -22.11 -25.31
C SER A 172 6.56 -23.27 -24.72
N GLY A 173 5.90 -24.28 -24.12
CA GLY A 173 6.56 -25.42 -23.47
C GLY A 173 7.10 -25.12 -22.07
N LYS A 174 6.73 -23.98 -21.48
CA LYS A 174 7.03 -23.59 -20.09
C LYS A 174 5.82 -23.94 -19.22
N SER A 175 6.02 -24.51 -18.03
CA SER A 175 4.95 -25.18 -17.27
C SER A 175 3.71 -24.32 -17.00
N SER A 176 2.57 -24.99 -16.94
CA SER A 176 1.24 -24.43 -16.86
C SER A 176 0.94 -23.82 -15.47
N GLY A 177 0.67 -22.51 -15.46
CA GLY A 177 0.08 -21.78 -14.34
C GLY A 177 0.88 -20.53 -13.98
N VAL A 178 0.34 -19.33 -14.27
CA VAL A 178 0.89 -18.07 -13.72
C VAL A 178 0.55 -18.02 -12.23
N ASN A 179 1.32 -18.80 -11.48
CA ASN A 179 1.58 -18.75 -10.05
C ASN A 179 2.10 -20.14 -9.72
N GLN A 180 3.42 -20.33 -9.77
CA GLN A 180 3.95 -21.20 -8.73
C GLN A 180 5.36 -20.91 -8.25
N TRP A 181 6.25 -20.22 -8.98
CA TRP A 181 7.59 -19.97 -8.44
C TRP A 181 8.31 -18.78 -9.09
N ASP A 182 9.25 -18.15 -8.36
CA ASP A 182 10.11 -17.06 -8.83
C ASP A 182 10.85 -17.37 -10.16
N TRP A 183 11.05 -18.66 -10.50
CA TRP A 183 11.74 -19.07 -11.73
C TRP A 183 10.97 -18.80 -13.02
N ASP A 184 9.63 -18.73 -12.98
CA ASP A 184 8.80 -18.38 -14.14
C ASP A 184 8.84 -16.86 -14.43
N TYR A 185 9.12 -16.05 -13.41
CA TYR A 185 9.18 -14.60 -13.51
C TYR A 185 10.41 -14.18 -14.33
N ASP A 186 11.61 -14.59 -13.93
CA ASP A 186 12.85 -14.15 -14.58
C ASP A 186 13.00 -14.64 -16.03
N ASN A 187 12.32 -15.75 -16.39
CA ASN A 187 12.40 -16.36 -17.71
C ASN A 187 11.21 -16.04 -18.63
N MET A 188 10.30 -15.14 -18.22
CA MET A 188 9.15 -14.73 -19.01
C MET A 188 9.63 -13.87 -20.21
N ASN A 189 9.45 -14.40 -21.42
CA ASN A 189 9.83 -13.70 -22.66
C ASN A 189 8.56 -13.44 -23.48
N ILE A 190 7.83 -12.38 -23.10
CA ILE A 190 6.58 -11.96 -23.74
C ILE A 190 6.76 -10.54 -24.28
N ASP A 191 6.45 -10.33 -25.56
CA ASP A 191 6.24 -8.99 -26.09
C ASP A 191 4.85 -8.51 -25.68
N PHE A 192 4.78 -7.73 -24.61
CA PHE A 192 3.53 -7.22 -24.07
C PHE A 192 2.80 -6.25 -25.00
N SER A 193 3.51 -5.58 -25.93
CA SER A 193 2.85 -4.75 -26.94
C SER A 193 2.10 -5.63 -27.94
N LYS A 194 2.76 -6.70 -28.42
CA LYS A 194 2.13 -7.67 -29.31
C LYS A 194 1.00 -8.42 -28.61
N PHE A 195 1.24 -8.91 -27.40
CA PHE A 195 0.24 -9.63 -26.59
C PHE A 195 -1.07 -8.85 -26.45
N LEU A 196 -1.01 -7.57 -26.09
CA LEU A 196 -2.19 -6.72 -25.94
C LEU A 196 -2.93 -6.54 -27.27
N ASN A 197 -2.20 -6.24 -28.35
CA ASN A 197 -2.79 -6.06 -29.68
C ASN A 197 -3.42 -7.35 -30.22
N ASP A 198 -2.79 -8.50 -30.01
CA ASP A 198 -3.30 -9.81 -30.43
C ASP A 198 -4.64 -10.12 -29.73
N ILE A 199 -4.74 -9.83 -28.42
CA ILE A 199 -5.99 -10.04 -27.65
C ILE A 199 -7.08 -9.06 -28.09
N ILE A 200 -6.75 -7.78 -28.26
CA ILE A 200 -7.69 -6.78 -28.75
C ILE A 200 -8.25 -7.18 -30.11
N SER A 201 -7.36 -7.54 -31.06
CA SER A 201 -7.75 -7.99 -32.40
C SER A 201 -8.67 -9.21 -32.35
N LYS A 202 -8.39 -10.16 -31.45
CA LYS A 202 -9.25 -11.34 -31.22
C LYS A 202 -10.65 -10.94 -30.77
N TYR A 203 -10.79 -9.98 -29.83
CA TYR A 203 -12.12 -9.54 -29.40
C TYR A 203 -12.87 -8.77 -30.47
N GLU A 204 -12.17 -7.92 -31.23
CA GLU A 204 -12.75 -7.22 -32.39
C GLU A 204 -13.30 -8.23 -33.42
N GLU A 205 -12.56 -9.30 -33.72
CA GLU A 205 -13.01 -10.36 -34.62
C GLU A 205 -14.25 -11.10 -34.09
N LEU A 206 -14.26 -11.46 -32.80
CA LEU A 206 -15.40 -12.13 -32.16
C LEU A 206 -16.66 -11.26 -32.12
N ILE A 207 -16.49 -9.94 -32.01
CA ILE A 207 -17.60 -8.96 -32.06
C ILE A 207 -18.11 -8.80 -33.49
N ALA A 208 -17.22 -8.75 -34.48
CA ALA A 208 -17.58 -8.62 -35.89
C ALA A 208 -18.25 -9.90 -36.44
N ASN A 209 -17.80 -11.07 -35.97
CA ASN A 209 -18.27 -12.38 -36.41
C ASN A 209 -18.81 -13.24 -35.23
N PRO A 210 -19.89 -12.80 -34.56
CA PRO A 210 -20.37 -13.44 -33.34
C PRO A 210 -21.07 -14.77 -33.63
N PRO A 211 -20.82 -15.83 -32.82
CA PRO A 211 -21.54 -17.09 -32.92
C PRO A 211 -23.06 -16.87 -32.80
N ASN A 212 -23.82 -17.37 -33.78
CA ASN A 212 -25.28 -17.28 -33.82
C ASN A 212 -25.85 -15.85 -33.68
N LYS A 213 -25.05 -14.80 -33.95
CA LYS A 213 -25.44 -13.39 -33.78
C LYS A 213 -26.00 -13.05 -32.38
N ASN A 214 -25.52 -13.74 -31.34
CA ASN A 214 -26.03 -13.58 -29.98
C ASN A 214 -25.64 -12.21 -29.37
N PRO A 215 -26.61 -11.32 -29.04
CA PRO A 215 -26.31 -10.00 -28.49
C PRO A 215 -25.62 -10.02 -27.12
N GLN A 216 -25.91 -11.02 -26.28
CA GLN A 216 -25.26 -11.14 -24.96
C GLN A 216 -23.79 -11.54 -25.10
N PHE A 217 -23.49 -12.40 -26.08
CA PHE A 217 -22.10 -12.74 -26.41
C PHE A 217 -21.33 -11.50 -26.85
N ILE A 218 -21.90 -10.70 -27.77
CA ILE A 218 -21.27 -9.46 -28.24
C ILE A 218 -21.01 -8.51 -27.07
N LYS A 219 -22.01 -8.32 -26.18
CA LYS A 219 -21.87 -7.45 -25.01
C LYS A 219 -20.74 -7.90 -24.07
N GLN A 220 -20.60 -9.21 -23.85
CA GLN A 220 -19.51 -9.76 -23.03
C GLN A 220 -18.14 -9.54 -23.69
N GLN A 221 -18.01 -9.77 -25.00
CA GLN A 221 -16.75 -9.51 -25.71
C GLN A 221 -16.41 -8.01 -25.74
N GLN A 222 -17.41 -7.14 -25.88
CA GLN A 222 -17.19 -5.69 -25.85
C GLN A 222 -16.64 -5.23 -24.50
N LYS A 223 -17.17 -5.75 -23.37
CA LYS A 223 -16.62 -5.44 -22.04
C LYS A 223 -15.15 -5.82 -21.92
N LYS A 224 -14.78 -7.00 -22.44
CA LYS A 224 -13.39 -7.47 -22.46
C LYS A 224 -12.50 -6.58 -23.32
N LEU A 225 -12.97 -6.25 -24.53
CA LEU A 225 -12.29 -5.32 -25.42
C LEU A 225 -12.05 -3.97 -24.74
N ASP A 226 -13.06 -3.40 -24.08
CA ASP A 226 -12.95 -2.12 -23.36
C ASP A 226 -11.91 -2.20 -22.23
N GLY A 227 -11.90 -3.30 -21.46
CA GLY A 227 -10.90 -3.51 -20.41
C GLY A 227 -9.47 -3.64 -20.95
N TYR A 228 -9.25 -4.40 -22.02
CA TYR A 228 -7.93 -4.50 -22.66
C TYR A 228 -7.48 -3.18 -23.30
N ASN A 229 -8.41 -2.39 -23.83
CA ASN A 229 -8.11 -1.04 -24.32
C ASN A 229 -7.64 -0.11 -23.20
N ILE A 230 -8.20 -0.21 -21.98
CA ILE A 230 -7.71 0.52 -20.81
C ILE A 230 -6.27 0.09 -20.47
N ILE A 231 -5.99 -1.23 -20.45
CA ILE A 231 -4.62 -1.73 -20.20
C ILE A 231 -3.65 -1.21 -21.26
N LEU A 232 -4.01 -1.30 -22.55
CA LEU A 232 -3.17 -0.84 -23.66
C LEU A 232 -2.90 0.66 -23.59
N LYS A 233 -3.92 1.46 -23.25
CA LYS A 233 -3.78 2.91 -23.04
C LYS A 233 -2.74 3.19 -21.96
N HIS A 234 -2.91 2.63 -20.76
CA HIS A 234 -1.95 2.85 -19.66
C HIS A 234 -0.55 2.38 -20.02
N PHE A 235 -0.44 1.21 -20.66
CA PHE A 235 0.84 0.66 -21.10
C PHE A 235 1.58 1.60 -22.07
N ASN A 236 0.87 2.17 -23.04
CA ASN A 236 1.44 3.12 -23.99
C ASN A 236 1.78 4.47 -23.33
N ASP A 237 0.93 4.96 -22.42
CA ASP A 237 1.19 6.18 -21.67
C ASP A 237 2.49 6.08 -20.86
N ILE A 238 2.69 4.97 -20.14
CA ILE A 238 3.93 4.71 -19.36
C ILE A 238 5.15 4.58 -20.28
N LYS A 239 5.04 3.90 -21.43
CA LYS A 239 6.15 3.83 -22.41
C LYS A 239 6.54 5.21 -22.90
N ASN A 240 5.57 6.06 -23.19
CA ASN A 240 5.79 7.42 -23.68
C ASN A 240 6.37 8.32 -22.58
N GLU A 241 5.91 8.19 -21.33
CA GLU A 241 6.49 8.84 -20.16
C GLU A 241 7.98 8.50 -20.04
N ASN A 242 8.32 7.20 -20.06
CA ASN A 242 9.70 6.73 -19.95
C ASN A 242 10.60 7.19 -21.11
N THR A 243 10.05 7.35 -22.31
CA THR A 243 10.80 7.80 -23.49
C THR A 243 11.07 9.32 -23.47
N ARG A 244 10.24 10.11 -22.79
CA ARG A 244 10.39 11.57 -22.70
C ARG A 244 11.44 12.02 -21.68
N TYR A 245 11.82 11.14 -20.74
CA TYR A 245 12.78 11.43 -19.68
C TYR A 245 14.08 10.61 -19.78
N ALA A 246 14.26 9.84 -20.86
CA ALA A 246 15.49 9.15 -21.22
C ALA A 246 16.33 10.00 -22.18
#